data_AF-A0A0L6UZX5-F1
#
_entry.id   AF-A0A0L6UZX5-F1
#
_cell.length_a   1.000
_cell.length_b   1.000
_cell.length_c   1.000
_cell.angle_alpha   90.00
_cell.angle_beta   90.00
_cell.angle_gamma   90.00
#
_symmetry.space_group_name_H-M   'P 1'
#
loop_
_entity.id
_entity.type
_entity.pdbx_description
1 polymer ?
#
loop_
_entity_poly.entity_id
_entity_poly.type
_entity_poly.pdbx_seq_one_letter_code
_entity_poly.pdbx_strand_id
1 'polypeptide(L)'
;MQPSEAYAINLQVSTSSFPVPVPSSSIKLGTVTESCRADRDVVLSISEEKARRLHPSEESLHQFYELVQEAGPHLASIFLDKLGELVQDLGVSPANSLHRRALLGLMIEFASGSRIVPWETSVELWGIEGNEPIQEKFIQLAFLRRYPKLFYDEQFNLDRRAELLGNLLDSVQNSLLAKVNSSPLKE
;
A
#
# COMPACT_ATOMS: atom_id res chain seq x y z
N MET A 1 -57.70 36.37 5.69
CA MET A 1 -58.27 37.73 5.50
C MET A 1 -57.08 38.67 5.37
N GLN A 2 -56.94 39.30 4.20
CA GLN A 2 -55.89 40.29 3.84
C GLN A 2 -55.94 41.54 4.76
N PRO A 3 -55.03 42.56 4.71
CA PRO A 3 -54.20 42.98 3.56
C PRO A 3 -52.85 43.72 3.82
N SER A 4 -52.27 44.17 2.69
CA SER A 4 -51.55 45.46 2.48
C SER A 4 -50.18 45.64 3.10
N GLU A 5 -49.20 46.36 2.53
CA GLU A 5 -49.02 47.27 1.38
C GLU A 5 -47.47 47.46 1.32
N ALA A 6 -46.73 47.94 0.32
CA ALA A 6 -46.88 49.04 -0.63
C ALA A 6 -45.77 48.84 -1.70
N TYR A 7 -46.01 49.05 -3.01
CA TYR A 7 -45.66 50.25 -3.80
C TYR A 7 -44.21 50.77 -3.62
N ALA A 8 -43.47 51.27 -4.61
CA ALA A 8 -43.57 51.40 -6.06
C ALA A 8 -42.43 52.35 -6.52
N ILE A 9 -41.66 51.91 -7.52
CA ILE A 9 -41.18 52.65 -8.70
C ILE A 9 -40.16 53.83 -8.55
N ASN A 10 -39.16 53.75 -9.45
CA ASN A 10 -38.57 54.79 -10.31
C ASN A 10 -37.20 55.38 -9.93
N LEU A 11 -36.23 55.13 -10.83
CA LEU A 11 -35.51 56.19 -11.54
C LEU A 11 -34.89 55.64 -12.83
N GLN A 12 -35.34 56.15 -13.97
CA GLN A 12 -34.66 56.10 -15.27
C GLN A 12 -33.48 57.09 -15.27
N VAL A 13 -32.44 56.85 -16.09
CA VAL A 13 -32.19 57.58 -17.35
C VAL A 13 -30.89 57.09 -18.00
N SER A 14 -31.00 56.96 -19.33
CA SER A 14 -30.06 56.64 -20.40
C SER A 14 -28.62 57.17 -20.31
N THR A 15 -27.69 56.47 -20.98
CA THR A 15 -27.00 56.99 -22.18
C THR A 15 -26.31 55.85 -22.97
N SER A 16 -26.25 56.05 -24.27
CA SER A 16 -25.74 55.18 -25.32
C SER A 16 -24.22 55.07 -25.38
N SER A 17 -23.68 53.88 -25.66
CA SER A 17 -22.67 53.63 -26.72
C SER A 17 -22.26 52.15 -26.74
N PHE A 18 -22.52 51.48 -27.85
CA PHE A 18 -21.71 50.36 -28.35
C PHE A 18 -20.49 50.92 -29.12
N PRO A 19 -19.45 50.15 -29.51
CA PRO A 19 -19.01 48.81 -29.07
C PRO A 19 -17.48 48.70 -28.86
N VAL A 20 -17.00 47.71 -28.10
CA VAL A 20 -15.76 46.96 -28.46
C VAL A 20 -15.86 45.53 -27.89
N PRO A 21 -15.70 44.47 -28.69
CA PRO A 21 -15.61 43.10 -28.17
C PRO A 21 -14.16 42.81 -27.74
N VAL A 22 -13.94 42.59 -26.45
CA VAL A 22 -12.69 41.99 -25.94
C VAL A 22 -12.95 40.49 -25.78
N PRO A 23 -12.14 39.60 -26.39
CA PRO A 23 -12.29 38.17 -26.20
C PRO A 23 -11.83 37.82 -24.78
N SER A 24 -12.79 37.74 -23.85
CA SER A 24 -12.54 37.14 -22.53
C SER A 24 -12.44 35.64 -22.73
N SER A 25 -11.20 35.21 -22.96
CA SER A 25 -10.79 33.81 -22.92
C SER A 25 -11.31 33.20 -21.63
N SER A 26 -12.26 32.28 -21.77
CA SER A 26 -12.69 31.43 -20.66
C SER A 26 -11.47 30.62 -20.21
N ILE A 27 -10.80 31.07 -19.15
CA ILE A 27 -9.95 30.17 -18.37
C ILE A 27 -10.92 29.23 -17.68
N LYS A 28 -11.16 28.10 -18.36
CA LYS A 28 -11.78 26.92 -17.78
C LYS A 28 -10.82 26.45 -16.70
N LEU A 29 -11.07 26.86 -15.46
CA LEU A 29 -10.40 26.33 -14.28
C LEU A 29 -10.87 24.87 -14.15
N GLY A 30 -10.24 24.01 -14.94
CA GLY A 30 -10.44 22.57 -14.88
C GLY A 30 -10.07 22.10 -13.48
N THR A 31 -11.06 21.55 -12.80
CA THR A 31 -10.95 20.89 -11.51
C THR A 31 -9.99 19.71 -11.61
N VAL A 32 -8.71 19.93 -11.31
CA VAL A 32 -7.69 18.86 -11.20
C VAL A 32 -7.88 17.99 -9.94
N THR A 33 -8.89 18.26 -9.10
CA THR A 33 -9.07 17.60 -7.80
C THR A 33 -9.98 16.37 -7.82
N GLU A 34 -10.67 16.08 -8.92
CA GLU A 34 -11.61 14.94 -8.99
C GLU A 34 -10.96 13.66 -9.53
N SER A 35 -9.96 13.80 -10.41
CA SER A 35 -9.23 12.67 -11.00
C SER A 35 -8.45 11.86 -9.96
N CYS A 36 -7.83 12.52 -8.97
CA CYS A 36 -7.01 11.86 -7.97
C CYS A 36 -7.83 11.12 -6.87
N ARG A 37 -9.09 11.51 -6.65
CA ARG A 37 -9.97 10.83 -5.67
C ARG A 37 -10.52 9.53 -6.23
N ALA A 38 -11.05 9.57 -7.45
CA ALA A 38 -11.58 8.39 -8.13
C ALA A 38 -10.51 7.30 -8.31
N ASP A 39 -9.28 7.70 -8.67
CA ASP A 39 -8.18 6.74 -8.84
C ASP A 39 -7.78 6.08 -7.51
N ARG A 40 -7.77 6.85 -6.42
CA ARG A 40 -7.49 6.32 -5.07
C ARG A 40 -8.57 5.34 -4.60
N ASP A 41 -9.83 5.65 -4.82
CA ASP A 41 -10.96 4.81 -4.40
C ASP A 41 -11.04 3.51 -5.24
N VAL A 42 -10.69 3.57 -6.52
CA VAL A 42 -10.55 2.39 -7.39
C VAL A 42 -9.35 1.53 -6.98
N VAL A 43 -8.20 2.13 -6.69
CA VAL A 43 -7.02 1.40 -6.21
C VAL A 43 -7.28 0.73 -4.85
N LEU A 44 -8.00 1.41 -3.94
CA LEU A 44 -8.38 0.84 -2.65
C LEU A 44 -9.36 -0.33 -2.79
N SER A 45 -10.36 -0.23 -3.67
CA SER A 45 -11.32 -1.31 -3.91
C SER A 45 -10.70 -2.54 -4.59
N ILE A 46 -9.80 -2.33 -5.57
CA ILE A 46 -9.02 -3.42 -6.18
C ILE A 46 -8.13 -4.10 -5.13
N SER A 47 -7.53 -3.30 -4.25
CA SER A 47 -6.69 -3.81 -3.15
C SER A 47 -7.52 -4.60 -2.13
N GLU A 48 -8.75 -4.20 -1.85
CA GLU A 48 -9.63 -4.90 -0.91
C GLU A 48 -10.03 -6.29 -1.42
N GLU A 49 -10.50 -6.39 -2.67
CA GLU A 49 -10.85 -7.68 -3.27
C GLU A 49 -9.63 -8.60 -3.38
N LYS A 50 -8.47 -8.03 -3.71
CA LYS A 50 -7.21 -8.78 -3.73
C LYS A 50 -6.81 -9.25 -2.33
N ALA A 51 -6.97 -8.41 -1.31
CA ALA A 51 -6.71 -8.77 0.08
C ALA A 51 -7.61 -9.93 0.52
N ARG A 52 -8.93 -9.87 0.27
CA ARG A 52 -9.88 -10.94 0.61
C ARG A 52 -9.52 -12.28 -0.06
N ARG A 53 -9.01 -12.25 -1.29
CA ARG A 53 -8.60 -13.47 -2.02
C ARG A 53 -7.28 -14.08 -1.56
N LEU A 54 -6.39 -13.26 -0.98
CA LEU A 54 -5.05 -13.66 -0.55
C LEU A 54 -4.97 -13.92 0.96
N HIS A 55 -5.94 -13.48 1.75
CA HIS A 55 -5.99 -13.71 3.19
C HIS A 55 -7.00 -14.81 3.53
N PRO A 56 -6.54 -16.01 3.96
CA PRO A 56 -7.39 -17.17 4.14
C PRO A 56 -8.31 -17.11 5.36
N SER A 57 -8.02 -16.22 6.33
CA SER A 57 -8.77 -16.03 7.57
C SER A 57 -9.02 -14.54 7.84
N GLU A 58 -10.08 -14.25 8.60
CA GLU A 58 -10.38 -12.89 9.07
C GLU A 58 -9.24 -12.29 9.90
N GLU A 59 -8.54 -13.11 10.68
CA GLU A 59 -7.36 -12.68 11.44
C GLU A 59 -6.22 -12.21 10.52
N SER A 60 -5.90 -13.01 9.50
CA SER A 60 -4.86 -12.63 8.53
C SER A 60 -5.24 -11.36 7.75
N LEU A 61 -6.53 -11.19 7.45
CA LEU A 61 -7.04 -9.97 6.81
C LEU A 61 -6.96 -8.76 7.74
N HIS A 62 -7.23 -8.93 9.04
CA HIS A 62 -7.06 -7.88 10.04
C HIS A 62 -5.60 -7.41 10.13
N GLN A 63 -4.66 -8.35 10.20
CA GLN A 63 -3.21 -8.05 10.20
C GLN A 63 -2.75 -7.32 8.93
N PHE A 64 -3.40 -7.56 7.80
CA PHE A 64 -3.16 -6.79 6.59
C PHE A 64 -3.64 -5.33 6.72
N TYR A 65 -4.81 -5.10 7.32
CA TYR A 65 -5.27 -3.73 7.56
C TYR A 65 -4.40 -2.98 8.57
N GLU A 66 -3.81 -3.66 9.56
CA GLU A 66 -2.78 -3.07 10.41
C GLU A 66 -1.57 -2.60 9.58
N LEU A 67 -1.10 -3.43 8.63
CA LEU A 67 -0.03 -3.03 7.71
C LEU A 67 -0.42 -1.80 6.87
N VAL A 68 -1.67 -1.73 6.37
CA VAL A 68 -2.17 -0.56 5.64
C VAL A 68 -2.11 0.70 6.51
N GLN A 69 -2.44 0.59 7.80
CA GLN A 69 -2.37 1.72 8.73
C GLN A 69 -0.93 2.12 9.06
N GLU A 70 -0.03 1.15 9.22
CA GLU A 70 1.36 1.39 9.61
C GLU A 70 2.23 1.89 8.43
N ALA A 71 2.12 1.23 7.29
CA ALA A 71 2.99 1.42 6.12
C ALA A 71 2.35 2.28 5.02
N GLY A 72 1.04 2.51 5.10
CA GLY A 72 0.27 3.19 4.08
C GLY A 72 -0.18 2.27 2.93
N PRO A 73 -1.16 2.73 2.12
CA PRO A 73 -1.80 1.91 1.09
C PRO A 73 -0.84 1.48 -0.03
N HIS A 74 0.20 2.27 -0.30
CA HIS A 74 1.17 1.96 -1.35
C HIS A 74 2.00 0.70 -1.03
N LEU A 75 2.61 0.65 0.17
CA LEU A 75 3.37 -0.51 0.61
C LEU A 75 2.47 -1.75 0.81
N ALA A 76 1.24 -1.55 1.30
CA ALA A 76 0.27 -2.63 1.39
C ALA A 76 -0.11 -3.20 0.01
N SER A 77 -0.23 -2.37 -1.02
CA SER A 77 -0.43 -2.85 -2.40
C SER A 77 0.75 -3.70 -2.87
N ILE A 78 1.99 -3.23 -2.65
CA ILE A 78 3.20 -3.97 -3.00
C ILE A 78 3.26 -5.32 -2.28
N PHE A 79 2.83 -5.37 -1.01
CA PHE A 79 2.72 -6.62 -0.26
C PHE A 79 1.74 -7.59 -0.94
N LEU A 80 0.55 -7.13 -1.33
CA LEU A 80 -0.43 -7.97 -2.04
C LEU A 80 0.07 -8.42 -3.41
N ASP A 81 0.80 -7.57 -4.12
CA ASP A 81 1.40 -7.89 -5.41
C ASP A 81 2.40 -9.03 -5.26
N LYS A 82 3.35 -8.90 -4.33
CA LYS A 82 4.36 -9.94 -4.05
C LYS A 82 3.73 -11.25 -3.56
N LEU A 83 2.75 -11.17 -2.67
CA LEU A 83 2.05 -12.36 -2.19
C LEU A 83 1.30 -13.06 -3.33
N GLY A 84 0.64 -12.29 -4.20
CA GLY A 84 -0.07 -12.82 -5.37
C GLY A 84 0.87 -13.49 -6.38
N GLU A 85 2.03 -12.89 -6.64
CA GLU A 85 3.07 -13.45 -7.51
C GLU A 85 3.63 -14.76 -6.93
N LEU A 86 3.96 -14.81 -5.63
CA LEU A 86 4.47 -16.02 -4.99
C LEU A 86 3.50 -17.20 -5.08
N VAL A 87 2.20 -16.94 -4.94
CA VAL A 87 1.17 -17.97 -5.12
C VAL A 87 1.14 -18.51 -6.55
N GLN A 88 1.39 -17.66 -7.54
CA GLN A 88 1.45 -18.07 -8.95
C GLN A 88 2.74 -18.85 -9.24
N ASP A 89 3.89 -18.34 -8.76
CA ASP A 89 5.21 -18.91 -9.01
C ASP A 89 5.37 -20.30 -8.37
N LEU A 90 4.71 -20.55 -7.23
CA LEU A 90 4.67 -21.87 -6.60
C LEU A 90 3.63 -22.83 -7.23
N GLY A 91 3.02 -22.46 -8.36
CA GLY A 91 2.16 -23.34 -9.14
C GLY A 91 0.85 -23.71 -8.45
N VAL A 92 0.37 -22.86 -7.54
CA VAL A 92 -0.82 -23.17 -6.74
C VAL A 92 -2.07 -23.04 -7.60
N SER A 93 -2.56 -24.16 -8.10
CA SER A 93 -3.79 -24.20 -8.89
C SER A 93 -4.99 -23.69 -8.08
N PRO A 94 -5.83 -22.80 -8.66
CA PRO A 94 -7.08 -22.36 -8.05
C PRO A 94 -8.03 -23.52 -7.71
N ALA A 95 -7.89 -24.67 -8.39
CA ALA A 95 -8.72 -25.85 -8.20
C ALA A 95 -8.46 -26.57 -6.86
N ASN A 96 -7.29 -26.39 -6.24
CA ASN A 96 -6.94 -27.04 -4.98
C ASN A 96 -7.03 -26.06 -3.81
N SER A 97 -8.26 -25.70 -3.45
CA SER A 97 -8.58 -24.62 -2.51
C SER A 97 -8.01 -24.82 -1.11
N LEU A 98 -7.93 -26.06 -0.61
CA LEU A 98 -7.35 -26.38 0.71
C LEU A 98 -5.84 -26.20 0.73
N HIS A 99 -5.13 -26.74 -0.27
CA HIS A 99 -3.68 -26.57 -0.38
C HIS A 99 -3.30 -25.11 -0.54
N ARG A 100 -4.03 -24.37 -1.40
CA ARG A 100 -3.87 -22.92 -1.56
C ARG A 100 -4.04 -22.16 -0.24
N ARG A 101 -5.09 -22.49 0.51
CA ARG A 101 -5.39 -21.85 1.80
C ARG A 101 -4.28 -22.10 2.82
N ALA A 102 -3.80 -23.34 2.92
CA ALA A 102 -2.72 -23.71 3.83
C ALA A 102 -1.41 -22.99 3.48
N LEU A 103 -1.06 -22.94 2.19
CA LEU A 103 0.16 -22.28 1.73
C LEU A 103 0.11 -20.77 2.00
N LEU A 104 -1.01 -20.12 1.69
CA LEU A 104 -1.22 -18.69 2.00
C LEU A 104 -1.07 -18.41 3.49
N GLY A 105 -1.64 -19.27 4.35
CA GLY A 105 -1.49 -19.16 5.81
C GLY A 105 -0.01 -19.20 6.22
N LEU A 106 0.73 -20.20 5.75
CA LEU A 106 2.16 -20.33 6.05
C LEU A 106 2.99 -19.14 5.53
N MET A 107 2.66 -18.60 4.36
CA MET A 107 3.35 -17.42 3.80
C MET A 107 3.10 -16.17 4.65
N ILE A 108 1.88 -15.98 5.12
CA ILE A 108 1.51 -14.84 5.95
C ILE A 108 2.17 -14.96 7.33
N GLU A 109 2.15 -16.14 7.95
CA GLU A 109 2.83 -16.40 9.22
C GLU A 109 4.35 -16.19 9.12
N PHE A 110 4.94 -16.60 8.00
CA PHE A 110 6.35 -16.34 7.71
C PHE A 110 6.58 -14.84 7.55
N ALA A 111 5.77 -14.14 6.75
CA ALA A 111 5.95 -12.72 6.50
C ALA A 111 5.79 -11.88 7.77
N SER A 112 4.79 -12.18 8.60
CA SER A 112 4.55 -11.50 9.88
C SER A 112 5.63 -11.75 10.92
N GLY A 113 6.40 -12.84 10.78
CA GLY A 113 7.30 -13.30 11.83
C GLY A 113 6.58 -13.97 13.00
N SER A 114 5.29 -14.30 12.86
CA SER A 114 4.56 -15.14 13.83
C SER A 114 5.23 -16.50 14.00
N ARG A 115 5.93 -16.96 12.96
CA ARG A 115 6.84 -18.09 13.02
C ARG A 115 8.23 -17.66 12.55
N ILE A 116 9.16 -17.51 13.49
CA ILE A 116 10.56 -17.24 13.17
C ILE A 116 11.27 -18.58 12.96
N VAL A 117 11.76 -18.78 11.74
CA VAL A 117 12.53 -19.96 11.33
C VAL A 117 13.77 -19.45 10.61
N PRO A 118 14.95 -20.09 10.77
CA PRO A 118 16.11 -19.78 9.95
C PRO A 118 15.76 -19.76 8.46
N TRP A 119 16.42 -18.89 7.70
CA TRP A 119 16.12 -18.70 6.28
C TRP A 119 16.40 -19.99 5.50
N GLU A 120 17.46 -20.71 5.83
CA GLU A 120 17.87 -21.96 5.19
C GLU A 120 16.78 -23.03 5.34
N THR A 121 16.21 -23.16 6.54
CA THR A 121 15.08 -24.06 6.78
C THR A 121 13.82 -23.61 6.03
N SER A 122 13.63 -22.31 5.84
CA SER A 122 12.52 -21.80 5.02
C SER A 122 12.71 -22.20 3.56
N VAL A 123 13.91 -22.05 3.00
CA VAL A 123 14.22 -22.44 1.62
C VAL A 123 13.89 -23.91 1.36
N GLU A 124 14.27 -24.80 2.28
CA GLU A 124 13.96 -26.23 2.21
C GLU A 124 12.44 -26.47 2.31
N LEU A 125 11.76 -25.86 3.29
CA LEU A 125 10.32 -26.03 3.51
C LEU A 125 9.50 -25.66 2.27
N TRP A 126 9.89 -24.59 1.58
CA TRP A 126 9.22 -24.11 0.38
C TRP A 126 9.67 -24.83 -0.89
N GLY A 127 10.73 -25.65 -0.83
CA GLY A 127 11.30 -26.32 -2.00
C GLY A 127 11.85 -25.33 -3.04
N ILE A 128 12.37 -24.19 -2.60
CA ILE A 128 12.82 -23.09 -3.46
C ILE A 128 14.35 -23.02 -3.58
N GLU A 129 15.04 -24.11 -3.24
CA GLU A 129 16.49 -24.21 -3.39
C GLU A 129 16.91 -23.99 -4.84
N GLY A 130 17.90 -23.11 -5.06
CA GLY A 130 18.36 -22.71 -6.39
C GLY A 130 17.41 -21.79 -7.18
N ASN A 131 16.26 -21.41 -6.62
CA ASN A 131 15.32 -20.47 -7.26
C ASN A 131 15.45 -19.05 -6.67
N GLU A 132 16.52 -18.36 -7.07
CA GLU A 132 16.83 -17.00 -6.57
C GLU A 132 15.68 -16.01 -6.72
N PRO A 133 14.93 -15.95 -7.85
CA PRO A 133 13.80 -15.01 -7.98
C PRO A 133 12.69 -15.24 -6.95
N ILE A 134 12.35 -16.50 -6.65
CA ILE A 134 11.31 -16.80 -5.64
C ILE A 134 11.83 -16.48 -4.24
N GLN A 135 13.08 -16.85 -3.94
CA GLN A 135 13.74 -16.53 -2.68
C GLN A 135 13.75 -15.03 -2.41
N GLU A 136 14.12 -14.22 -3.40
CA GLU A 136 14.10 -12.77 -3.32
C GLU A 136 12.71 -12.23 -2.98
N LYS A 137 11.66 -12.74 -3.64
CA LYS A 137 10.27 -12.32 -3.34
C LYS A 137 9.86 -12.64 -1.90
N PHE A 138 10.22 -13.82 -1.39
CA PHE A 138 9.96 -14.19 0.01
C PHE A 138 10.67 -13.24 0.98
N ILE A 139 11.95 -12.96 0.75
CA ILE A 139 12.74 -12.05 1.59
C ILE A 139 12.13 -10.65 1.59
N GLN A 140 11.79 -10.13 0.41
CA GLN A 140 11.19 -8.80 0.27
C GLN A 140 9.80 -8.73 0.92
N LEU A 141 8.96 -9.76 0.77
CA LEU A 141 7.63 -9.83 1.38
C LEU A 141 7.73 -9.76 2.91
N ALA A 142 8.57 -10.60 3.52
CA ALA A 142 8.74 -10.64 4.96
C ALA A 142 9.40 -9.37 5.50
N PHE A 143 10.39 -8.82 4.78
CA PHE A 143 11.04 -7.57 5.17
C PHE A 143 10.06 -6.39 5.15
N LEU A 144 9.20 -6.28 4.12
CA LEU A 144 8.15 -5.27 4.04
C LEU A 144 7.20 -5.37 5.23
N ARG A 145 6.75 -6.58 5.56
CA ARG A 145 5.78 -6.78 6.66
C ARG A 145 6.35 -6.48 8.04
N ARG A 146 7.64 -6.78 8.29
CA ARG A 146 8.30 -6.64 9.60
C ARG A 146 8.96 -5.28 9.81
N TYR A 147 9.45 -4.67 8.73
CA TYR A 147 10.19 -3.40 8.75
C TYR A 147 9.69 -2.44 7.66
N PRO A 148 8.39 -2.10 7.62
CA PRO A 148 7.81 -1.34 6.51
C PRO A 148 8.48 0.03 6.30
N LYS A 149 8.92 0.68 7.39
CA LYS A 149 9.61 1.98 7.35
C LYS A 149 11.01 1.93 6.72
N LEU A 150 11.59 0.73 6.60
CA LEU A 150 12.94 0.52 6.06
C LEU A 150 12.91 -0.11 4.67
N PHE A 151 11.72 -0.37 4.10
CA PHE A 151 11.60 -1.16 2.87
C PHE A 151 12.34 -0.56 1.66
N TYR A 152 12.33 0.77 1.52
CA TYR A 152 13.04 1.50 0.46
C TYR A 152 14.46 1.92 0.83
N ASP A 153 14.93 1.57 2.02
CA ASP A 153 16.29 1.91 2.43
C ASP A 153 17.29 1.01 1.70
N GLU A 154 18.09 1.63 0.83
CA GLU A 154 19.11 0.99 -0.01
C GLU A 154 20.25 0.36 0.81
N GLN A 155 20.41 0.74 2.09
CA GLN A 155 21.40 0.12 2.97
C GLN A 155 21.09 -1.35 3.28
N PHE A 156 19.83 -1.77 3.10
CA PHE A 156 19.40 -3.15 3.31
C PHE A 156 19.31 -3.87 1.96
N ASN A 157 20.45 -4.40 1.49
CA ASN A 157 20.46 -5.33 0.35
C ASN A 157 19.81 -6.68 0.72
N LEU A 158 19.65 -7.57 -0.27
CA LEU A 158 18.92 -8.82 -0.11
C LEU A 158 19.49 -9.71 1.02
N ASP A 159 20.82 -9.88 1.04
CA ASP A 159 21.51 -10.71 2.05
C ASP A 159 21.28 -10.16 3.45
N ARG A 160 21.38 -8.84 3.62
CA ARG A 160 21.15 -8.20 4.90
C ARG A 160 19.70 -8.35 5.34
N ARG A 161 18.74 -8.24 4.42
CA ARG A 161 17.32 -8.49 4.72
C ARG A 161 17.12 -9.93 5.20
N ALA A 162 17.68 -10.91 4.51
CA ALA A 162 17.56 -12.34 4.87
C ALA A 162 18.12 -12.63 6.28
N GLU A 163 19.30 -12.07 6.60
CA GLU A 163 19.91 -12.19 7.94
C GLU A 163 18.97 -11.67 9.04
N LEU A 164 18.29 -10.54 8.80
CA LEU A 164 17.35 -9.96 9.75
C LEU A 164 16.09 -10.81 9.94
N LEU A 165 15.68 -11.59 8.94
CA LEU A 165 14.49 -12.44 9.04
C LEU A 165 14.69 -13.63 10.00
N GLY A 166 15.92 -14.08 10.20
CA GLY A 166 16.27 -15.17 11.11
C GLY A 166 16.40 -14.73 12.58
N ASN A 167 16.33 -13.43 12.87
CA ASN A 167 16.53 -12.88 14.21
C ASN A 167 15.19 -12.43 14.85
N LEU A 168 15.11 -12.47 16.19
CA LEU A 168 13.96 -11.95 16.94
C LEU A 168 13.78 -10.44 16.69
N LEU A 169 12.54 -10.05 16.35
CA LEU A 169 12.13 -8.68 16.00
C LEU A 169 12.65 -7.61 16.98
N ASP A 170 12.62 -7.89 18.28
CA ASP A 170 13.05 -6.95 19.34
C ASP A 170 14.57 -6.72 19.36
N SER A 171 15.38 -7.74 19.05
CA SER A 171 16.84 -7.59 18.98
C SER A 171 17.25 -6.77 17.76
N VAL A 172 16.50 -6.90 16.66
CA VAL A 172 16.77 -6.20 15.40
C VAL A 172 16.32 -4.75 15.47
N GLN A 173 15.12 -4.45 16.00
CA GLN A 173 14.65 -3.06 16.13
C GLN A 173 15.58 -2.22 17.01
N ASN A 174 16.06 -2.77 18.13
CA ASN A 174 17.01 -2.06 19.00
C ASN A 174 18.37 -1.82 18.33
N SER A 175 18.88 -2.78 17.55
CA SER A 175 20.13 -2.62 16.79
C SER A 175 20.00 -1.63 15.63
N LEU A 176 18.85 -1.63 14.94
CA LEU A 176 18.57 -0.73 13.82
C LEU A 176 18.35 0.71 14.29
N LEU A 177 17.57 0.92 15.35
CA LEU A 177 17.39 2.24 15.96
C LEU A 177 18.72 2.80 16.50
N ALA A 178 19.57 1.95 17.11
CA ALA A 178 20.90 2.38 17.55
C ALA A 178 21.79 2.79 16.38
N LYS A 179 21.76 2.07 15.25
CA LYS A 179 22.57 2.40 14.05
C LYS A 179 22.11 3.68 13.36
N VAL A 180 20.80 3.85 13.17
CA VAL A 180 20.23 5.06 12.55
C VAL A 180 20.52 6.30 13.40
N ASN A 181 20.48 6.19 14.72
CA ASN A 181 20.80 7.30 15.64
C ASN A 181 22.31 7.52 15.87
N SER A 182 23.17 6.61 15.38
CA SER A 182 24.63 6.71 15.53
C SER A 182 25.36 7.24 14.29
N SER A 183 24.65 7.49 13.18
CA SER A 183 25.25 8.13 12.01
C SER A 183 25.47 9.62 12.30
N PRO A 184 26.72 10.11 12.39
CA PRO A 184 26.97 11.52 12.65
C PRO A 184 26.50 12.33 11.44
N LEU A 185 25.75 13.39 11.70
CA LEU A 185 25.59 14.51 10.78
C LEU A 185 27.02 14.94 10.39
N LYS A 186 27.43 14.68 9.14
CA LYS A 186 28.63 15.32 8.60
C LYS A 186 28.28 16.79 8.42
N GLU A 187 28.78 17.63 9.32
CA GLU A 187 28.95 19.07 9.12
C GLU A 187 29.84 19.36 7.89
#